data_AF-J0K999-F1
#
_entry.id   AF-J0K999-F1
#
_cell.length_a   1.000
_cell.length_b   1.000
_cell.length_c   1.000
_cell.angle_alpha   90.00
_cell.angle_beta   90.00
_cell.angle_gamma   90.00
#
_symmetry.space_group_name_H-M   'P 1'
#
loop_
_entity.id
_entity.type
_entity.pdbx_description
1 polymer ?
#
loop_
_entity_poly.entity_id
_entity_poly.type
_entity_poly.pdbx_seq_one_letter_code
_entity_poly.pdbx_strand_id
1 'polypeptide(L)'
;MTRTPDIALTDQEQAWLGQIDFSRRHDDATVRSLEPMARLFESLQGRGAIPVERIRYYTVPDRYPAGRGRSREDWFEANGSPAGGAHLAASFLPRLEYYLYGPNLPADILAAFRQAALSDGRLSSWEIERLKPSAMQVVKALPQEISLSAEEFLKLAFECGAQPSAATSLWESLCKARR
;
A
#
# COMPACT_ATOMS: atom_id res chain seq x y z
N MET A 1 14.60 -9.82 3.51
CA MET A 1 14.32 -9.06 4.75
C MET A 1 12.91 -9.39 5.16
N THR A 2 12.69 -9.99 6.33
CA THR A 2 11.36 -10.35 6.81
C THR A 2 10.75 -9.11 7.47
N ARG A 3 9.73 -8.50 6.83
CA ARG A 3 9.00 -7.38 7.43
C ARG A 3 8.12 -7.91 8.56
N THR A 4 7.97 -7.13 9.63
CA THR A 4 7.05 -7.45 10.73
C THR A 4 5.73 -6.72 10.47
N PRO A 5 4.56 -7.40 10.60
CA PRO A 5 3.27 -6.72 10.48
C PRO A 5 3.17 -5.58 11.48
N ASP A 6 2.61 -4.44 11.06
CA ASP A 6 2.39 -3.29 11.95
C ASP A 6 0.97 -3.24 12.51
N ILE A 7 0.22 -4.32 12.31
CA ILE A 7 -1.08 -4.59 12.93
C ILE A 7 -0.95 -5.80 13.87
N ALA A 8 -1.73 -5.81 14.94
CA ALA A 8 -1.80 -6.97 15.83
C ALA A 8 -2.43 -8.16 15.09
N LEU A 9 -1.84 -9.35 15.20
CA LEU A 9 -2.36 -10.60 14.65
C LEU A 9 -2.69 -11.57 15.78
N THR A 10 -3.75 -12.36 15.61
CA THR A 10 -4.00 -13.53 16.45
C THR A 10 -3.05 -14.67 16.10
N ASP A 11 -2.92 -15.67 16.97
CA ASP A 11 -2.09 -16.86 16.70
C ASP A 11 -2.48 -17.55 15.40
N GLN A 12 -3.79 -17.63 15.13
CA GLN A 12 -4.33 -18.24 13.91
C GLN A 12 -4.00 -17.41 12.67
N GLU A 13 -4.10 -16.08 12.75
CA GLU A 13 -3.72 -15.19 11.65
C GLU A 13 -2.21 -15.24 11.37
N GLN A 14 -1.40 -15.35 12.42
CA GLN A 14 0.04 -15.53 12.31
C GLN A 14 0.39 -16.87 11.63
N ALA A 15 -0.37 -17.93 11.92
CA ALA A 15 -0.21 -19.24 11.29
C ALA A 15 -0.60 -19.22 9.80
N TRP A 16 -1.65 -18.49 9.41
CA TRP A 16 -1.97 -18.29 7.98
C TRP A 16 -0.92 -17.44 7.28
N LEU A 17 -0.47 -16.35 7.92
CA LEU A 17 0.57 -15.49 7.38
C LEU A 17 1.87 -16.26 7.08
N GLY A 18 2.26 -17.19 7.95
CA GLY A 18 3.44 -18.03 7.76
C GLY A 18 3.37 -18.98 6.56
N GLN A 19 2.19 -19.17 5.97
CA GLN A 19 1.98 -20.01 4.78
C GLN A 19 1.95 -19.22 3.47
N ILE A 20 1.92 -17.88 3.53
CA ILE A 20 1.78 -17.01 2.37
C ILE A 20 3.17 -16.65 1.83
N ASP A 21 3.38 -16.90 0.54
CA ASP A 21 4.55 -16.43 -0.19
C ASP A 21 4.27 -15.09 -0.90
N PHE A 22 4.96 -14.03 -0.46
CA PHE A 22 4.92 -12.70 -1.08
C PHE A 22 5.96 -12.50 -2.17
N SER A 23 6.71 -13.54 -2.58
CA SER A 23 7.75 -13.44 -3.61
C SER A 23 7.24 -13.05 -5.01
N ARG A 24 5.91 -13.04 -5.20
CA ARG A 24 5.19 -12.72 -6.45
C ARG A 24 5.63 -13.59 -7.65
N ARG A 25 6.17 -14.78 -7.38
CA ARG A 25 6.51 -15.76 -8.39
C ARG A 25 5.24 -16.46 -8.85
N HIS A 26 5.01 -16.56 -10.16
CA HIS A 26 3.90 -17.34 -10.70
C HIS A 26 4.24 -18.83 -10.69
N ASP A 27 4.36 -19.40 -9.49
CA ASP A 27 4.68 -20.81 -9.27
C ASP A 27 3.66 -21.47 -8.31
N ASP A 28 3.88 -22.76 -8.00
CA ASP A 28 3.02 -23.52 -7.10
C ASP A 28 2.94 -22.93 -5.68
N ALA A 29 3.93 -22.13 -5.26
CA ALA A 29 3.89 -21.48 -3.95
C ALA A 29 2.83 -20.38 -3.90
N THR A 30 2.64 -19.64 -5.00
CA THR A 30 1.54 -18.68 -5.12
C THR A 30 0.18 -19.37 -5.04
N VAL A 31 0.01 -20.53 -5.68
CA VAL A 31 -1.24 -21.30 -5.61
C VAL A 31 -1.53 -21.76 -4.17
N ARG A 32 -0.52 -22.29 -3.46
CA ARG A 32 -0.66 -22.69 -2.05
C ARG A 32 -0.95 -21.52 -1.11
N SER A 33 -0.60 -20.31 -1.51
CA SER A 33 -0.84 -19.09 -0.72
C SER A 33 -2.29 -18.60 -0.79
N LEU A 34 -3.08 -19.01 -1.78
CA LEU A 34 -4.41 -18.45 -2.04
C LEU A 34 -5.40 -18.68 -0.89
N GLU A 35 -5.49 -19.91 -0.38
CA GLU A 35 -6.41 -20.22 0.72
C GLU A 35 -5.99 -19.51 2.03
N PRO A 36 -4.73 -19.59 2.50
CA PRO A 36 -4.28 -18.84 3.67
C PRO A 36 -4.46 -17.32 3.52
N MET A 37 -4.23 -16.78 2.32
CA MET A 37 -4.44 -15.36 2.00
C MET A 37 -5.91 -14.96 2.18
N ALA A 38 -6.83 -15.72 1.60
CA ALA A 38 -8.26 -15.44 1.71
C ALA A 38 -8.73 -15.51 3.17
N ARG A 39 -8.34 -16.56 3.90
CA ARG A 39 -8.68 -16.74 5.32
C ARG A 39 -8.13 -15.61 6.20
N LEU A 40 -6.88 -15.24 5.98
CA LEU A 40 -6.25 -14.15 6.71
C LEU A 40 -6.98 -12.83 6.46
N PHE A 41 -7.26 -12.51 5.20
CA PHE A 41 -7.97 -11.29 4.85
C PHE A 41 -9.38 -11.24 5.46
N GLU A 42 -10.15 -12.31 5.36
CA GLU A 42 -11.50 -12.40 5.92
C GLU A 42 -11.51 -12.20 7.44
N SER A 43 -10.54 -12.81 8.14
CA SER A 43 -10.39 -12.63 9.60
C SER A 43 -10.04 -11.18 9.96
N LEU A 44 -9.05 -10.60 9.28
CA LEU A 44 -8.62 -9.23 9.50
C LEU A 44 -9.75 -8.23 9.23
N GLN A 45 -10.48 -8.43 8.13
CA GLN A 45 -11.61 -7.58 7.76
C GLN A 45 -12.76 -7.75 8.77
N GLY A 46 -13.11 -8.99 9.13
CA GLY A 46 -14.23 -9.30 10.03
C GLY A 46 -14.10 -8.65 11.40
N ARG A 47 -12.88 -8.51 11.91
CA ARG A 47 -12.61 -7.85 13.20
C ARG A 47 -12.18 -6.38 13.08
N GLY A 48 -12.16 -5.80 11.88
CA GLY A 48 -11.75 -4.41 11.67
C GLY A 48 -10.27 -4.14 11.98
N ALA A 49 -9.39 -5.12 11.77
CA ALA A 49 -7.96 -5.02 12.06
C ALA A 49 -7.20 -4.11 11.08
N ILE A 50 -7.71 -4.00 9.85
CA ILE A 50 -7.03 -3.31 8.76
C ILE A 50 -7.20 -1.80 8.96
N PRO A 51 -6.12 -1.01 8.97
CA PRO A 51 -6.21 0.44 9.09
C PRO A 51 -7.11 1.03 8.00
N VAL A 52 -8.03 1.90 8.41
CA VAL A 52 -9.05 2.48 7.51
C VAL A 52 -8.45 3.19 6.30
N GLU A 53 -7.30 3.83 6.45
CA GLU A 53 -6.61 4.53 5.37
C GLU A 53 -6.10 3.56 4.28
N ARG A 54 -5.74 2.33 4.65
CA ARG A 54 -5.35 1.28 3.71
C ARG A 54 -6.55 0.73 2.94
N ILE A 55 -7.70 0.58 3.59
CA ILE A 55 -8.95 0.22 2.92
C ILE A 55 -9.31 1.32 1.92
N ARG A 56 -9.34 2.58 2.36
CA ARG A 56 -9.67 3.75 1.52
C ARG A 56 -8.75 3.89 0.31
N TYR A 57 -7.46 3.57 0.46
CA TYR A 57 -6.52 3.58 -0.65
C TYR A 57 -6.96 2.71 -1.85
N TYR A 58 -7.74 1.66 -1.57
CA TYR A 58 -8.28 0.76 -2.58
C TYR A 58 -9.66 1.18 -3.08
N THR A 59 -10.55 1.58 -2.16
CA THR A 59 -11.98 1.79 -2.45
C THR A 59 -12.35 3.23 -2.82
N VAL A 60 -11.49 4.21 -2.57
CA VAL A 60 -11.79 5.63 -2.87
C VAL A 60 -11.17 6.05 -4.20
N PRO A 61 -11.97 6.49 -5.20
CA PRO A 61 -11.48 6.92 -6.51
C PRO A 61 -10.39 8.01 -6.46
N ASP A 62 -10.57 9.02 -5.60
CA ASP A 62 -9.61 10.13 -5.45
C ASP A 62 -8.24 9.69 -4.93
N ARG A 63 -8.10 8.44 -4.47
CA ARG A 63 -6.83 7.86 -4.03
C ARG A 63 -6.11 7.06 -5.10
N TYR A 64 -6.67 7.02 -6.32
CA TYR A 64 -6.06 6.37 -7.47
C TYR A 64 -5.84 7.38 -8.61
N PRO A 65 -4.71 8.12 -8.61
CA PRO A 65 -4.42 9.13 -9.63
C PRO A 65 -4.49 8.59 -11.07
N ALA A 66 -4.03 7.36 -11.28
CA ALA A 66 -4.07 6.70 -12.59
C ALA A 66 -5.44 6.09 -12.94
N GLY A 67 -6.41 6.10 -12.01
CA GLY A 67 -7.72 5.46 -12.13
C GLY A 67 -8.70 6.14 -13.08
N ARG A 68 -8.48 7.43 -13.40
CA ARG A 68 -9.36 8.25 -14.25
C ARG A 68 -10.81 8.29 -13.72
N GLY A 69 -10.97 8.59 -12.43
CA GLY A 69 -12.27 8.65 -11.75
C GLY A 69 -12.78 7.30 -11.22
N ARG A 70 -11.98 6.23 -11.34
CA ARG A 70 -12.24 4.92 -10.76
C ARG A 70 -11.37 4.67 -9.54
N SER A 71 -11.91 3.94 -8.57
CA SER A 71 -11.13 3.34 -7.50
C SER A 71 -10.25 2.19 -8.04
N ARG A 72 -9.34 1.68 -7.21
CA ARG A 72 -8.61 0.46 -7.58
C ARG A 72 -9.58 -0.73 -7.60
N GLU A 73 -10.59 -0.74 -6.72
CA GLU A 73 -11.68 -1.72 -6.72
C GLU A 73 -12.40 -1.79 -8.06
N ASP A 74 -12.95 -0.67 -8.52
CA ASP A 74 -13.67 -0.57 -9.79
C ASP A 74 -12.79 -1.04 -10.95
N TRP A 75 -11.49 -0.74 -10.89
CA TRP A 75 -10.55 -1.18 -11.92
C TRP A 75 -10.39 -2.71 -11.93
N PHE A 76 -10.27 -3.35 -10.77
CA PHE A 76 -10.15 -4.81 -10.70
C PHE A 76 -11.45 -5.52 -11.10
N GLU A 77 -12.60 -5.00 -10.68
CA GLU A 77 -13.92 -5.53 -11.07
C GLU A 77 -14.12 -5.44 -12.59
N ALA A 78 -13.79 -4.29 -13.19
CA ALA A 78 -13.85 -4.11 -14.64
C ALA A 78 -12.90 -5.02 -15.43
N ASN A 79 -11.86 -5.56 -14.78
CA ASN A 79 -10.89 -6.48 -15.38
C ASN A 79 -11.16 -7.95 -14.98
N GLY A 80 -12.40 -8.29 -14.62
CA GLY A 80 -12.84 -9.68 -14.47
C GLY A 80 -12.66 -10.28 -13.08
N SER A 81 -12.29 -9.47 -12.07
CA SER A 81 -12.41 -9.92 -10.68
C SER A 81 -13.88 -9.91 -10.26
N PRO A 82 -14.39 -10.98 -9.60
CA PRO A 82 -15.74 -10.94 -9.06
C PRO A 82 -15.86 -9.83 -8.01
N ALA A 83 -16.99 -9.13 -8.02
CA ALA A 83 -17.26 -8.06 -7.06
C ALA A 83 -17.12 -8.59 -5.62
N GLY A 84 -16.30 -7.90 -4.81
CA GLY A 84 -15.96 -8.33 -3.45
C GLY A 84 -15.17 -9.65 -3.31
N GLY A 85 -14.75 -10.27 -4.42
CA GLY A 85 -14.01 -11.54 -4.42
C GLY A 85 -12.54 -11.42 -4.84
N ALA A 86 -12.00 -10.19 -4.89
CA ALA A 86 -10.62 -9.95 -5.29
C ALA A 86 -9.62 -10.75 -4.42
N HIS A 87 -9.92 -10.97 -3.14
CA HIS A 87 -9.08 -11.71 -2.18
C HIS A 87 -8.95 -13.21 -2.48
N LEU A 88 -9.66 -13.73 -3.47
CA LEU A 88 -9.53 -15.11 -3.93
C LEU A 88 -8.45 -15.29 -5.02
N ALA A 89 -7.89 -14.18 -5.53
CA ALA A 89 -6.93 -14.20 -6.64
C ALA A 89 -5.52 -13.81 -6.20
N ALA A 90 -4.50 -14.38 -6.85
CA ALA A 90 -3.09 -14.07 -6.59
C ALA A 90 -2.75 -12.58 -6.75
N SER A 91 -3.48 -11.86 -7.60
CA SER A 91 -3.34 -10.41 -7.81
C SER A 91 -3.66 -9.59 -6.55
N PHE A 92 -4.26 -10.19 -5.53
CA PHE A 92 -4.52 -9.58 -4.22
C PHE A 92 -3.30 -9.57 -3.29
N LEU A 93 -2.29 -10.42 -3.52
CA LEU A 93 -1.11 -10.52 -2.64
C LEU A 93 -0.45 -9.16 -2.36
N PRO A 94 -0.18 -8.28 -3.36
CA PRO A 94 0.40 -6.96 -3.09
C PRO A 94 -0.48 -6.07 -2.20
N ARG A 95 -1.81 -6.27 -2.24
CA ARG A 95 -2.75 -5.53 -1.40
C ARG A 95 -2.75 -6.06 0.03
N LEU A 96 -2.80 -7.39 0.20
CA LEU A 96 -2.70 -7.99 1.53
C LEU A 96 -1.36 -7.61 2.19
N GLU A 97 -0.26 -7.63 1.43
CA GLU A 97 1.05 -7.19 1.90
C GLU A 97 0.99 -5.76 2.44
N TYR A 98 0.37 -4.84 1.70
CA TYR A 98 0.17 -3.47 2.16
C TYR A 98 -0.71 -3.39 3.41
N TYR A 99 -1.79 -4.17 3.48
CA TYR A 99 -2.69 -4.21 4.64
C TYR A 99 -1.98 -4.65 5.93
N LEU A 100 -1.03 -5.58 5.82
CA LEU A 100 -0.28 -6.12 6.96
C LEU A 100 0.90 -5.24 7.38
N TYR A 101 1.64 -4.70 6.42
CA TYR A 101 2.96 -4.11 6.66
C TYR A 101 3.05 -2.61 6.40
N GLY A 102 2.04 -2.03 5.74
CA GLY A 102 2.08 -0.64 5.30
C GLY A 102 3.05 -0.38 4.14
N PRO A 103 3.37 0.90 3.86
CA PRO A 103 4.22 1.30 2.74
C PRO A 103 5.60 0.67 2.84
N ASN A 104 6.10 0.14 1.72
CA ASN A 104 7.40 -0.52 1.66
C ASN A 104 8.53 0.50 1.42
N LEU A 105 8.80 1.33 2.43
CA LEU A 105 9.81 2.38 2.39
C LEU A 105 10.82 2.24 3.53
N PRO A 106 12.03 2.82 3.38
CA PRO A 106 13.00 2.92 4.46
C PRO A 106 12.41 3.55 5.73
N ALA A 107 12.84 3.05 6.90
CA ALA A 107 12.26 3.42 8.19
C ALA A 107 12.44 4.91 8.54
N ASP A 108 13.55 5.51 8.14
CA ASP A 108 13.84 6.94 8.24
C ASP A 108 12.85 7.79 7.45
N ILE A 109 12.47 7.34 6.25
CA ILE A 109 11.45 8.01 5.42
C ILE A 109 10.06 7.90 6.04
N LEU A 110 9.69 6.71 6.51
CA LEU A 110 8.43 6.52 7.24
C LEU A 110 8.36 7.47 8.44
N ALA A 111 9.45 7.56 9.22
CA ALA A 111 9.53 8.43 10.39
C ALA A 111 9.41 9.92 10.02
N ALA A 112 10.10 10.37 8.97
CA ALA A 112 10.07 11.77 8.55
C ALA A 112 8.67 12.23 8.12
N PHE A 113 7.95 11.42 7.33
CA PHE A 113 6.58 11.72 6.90
C PHE A 113 5.60 11.70 8.09
N ARG A 114 5.71 10.69 8.96
CA ARG A 114 4.88 10.58 10.16
C ARG A 114 5.11 11.76 11.10
N GLN A 115 6.37 12.15 11.31
CA GLN A 115 6.72 13.28 12.17
C GLN A 115 6.18 14.62 11.64
N ALA A 116 6.23 14.85 10.33
CA ALA A 116 5.60 16.03 9.73
C ALA A 116 4.09 16.03 10.04
N ALA A 117 3.41 14.92 9.78
CA ALA A 117 1.98 14.78 10.04
C ALA A 117 1.56 14.98 11.52
N LEU A 118 2.45 14.80 12.50
CA LEU A 118 2.13 14.97 13.92
C LEU A 118 1.76 16.41 14.31
N SER A 119 2.22 17.41 13.55
CA SER A 119 2.01 18.82 13.91
C SER A 119 0.52 19.20 13.85
N ASP A 120 -0.18 18.78 12.80
CA ASP A 120 -1.60 19.12 12.53
C ASP A 120 -2.48 17.88 12.27
N GLY A 121 -1.97 16.67 12.51
CA GLY A 121 -2.63 15.40 12.24
C GLY A 121 -2.77 15.06 10.74
N ARG A 122 -2.22 15.89 9.84
CA ARG A 122 -2.29 15.74 8.38
C ARG A 122 -1.05 16.32 7.73
N LEU A 123 -0.60 15.73 6.63
CA LEU A 123 0.39 16.35 5.75
C LEU A 123 -0.23 17.46 4.91
N SER A 124 0.25 18.68 5.14
CA SER A 124 -0.02 19.84 4.29
C SER A 124 0.77 19.79 2.98
N SER A 125 0.33 20.56 1.97
CA SER A 125 1.07 20.72 0.71
C SER A 125 2.49 21.26 0.93
N TRP A 126 2.67 22.13 1.92
CA TRP A 126 3.97 22.69 2.28
C TRP A 126 4.94 21.61 2.78
N GLU A 127 4.48 20.74 3.67
CA GLU A 127 5.31 19.65 4.20
C GLU A 127 5.67 18.64 3.12
N ILE A 128 4.74 18.35 2.21
CA ILE A 128 5.00 17.50 1.05
C ILE A 128 6.10 18.09 0.18
N GLU A 129 6.05 19.38 -0.16
CA GLU A 129 7.12 20.02 -0.93
C GLU A 129 8.46 20.03 -0.18
N ARG A 130 8.44 20.16 1.15
CA ARG A 130 9.66 20.05 1.98
C ARG A 130 10.26 18.65 1.97
N LEU A 131 9.44 17.59 2.01
CA LEU A 131 9.88 16.19 2.07
C LEU A 131 10.25 15.61 0.69
N LYS A 132 9.71 16.20 -0.38
CA LYS A 132 9.86 15.74 -1.76
C LYS A 132 11.31 15.55 -2.24
N PRO A 133 12.28 16.43 -1.94
CA PRO A 133 13.67 16.20 -2.34
C PRO A 133 14.25 14.90 -1.78
N SER A 134 14.03 14.61 -0.50
CA SER A 134 14.47 13.37 0.14
C SER A 134 13.75 12.15 -0.43
N ALA A 135 12.42 12.25 -0.64
CA ALA A 135 11.66 11.20 -1.31
C ALA A 135 12.21 10.89 -2.72
N MET A 136 12.59 11.93 -3.46
CA MET A 136 13.11 11.79 -4.82
C MET A 136 14.51 11.16 -4.86
N GLN A 137 15.35 11.41 -3.85
CA GLN A 137 16.63 10.70 -3.70
C GLN A 137 16.42 9.21 -3.44
N VAL A 138 15.48 8.88 -2.54
CA VAL A 138 15.17 7.49 -2.19
C VAL A 138 14.57 6.73 -3.37
N VAL A 139 13.59 7.31 -4.08
CA VAL A 139 12.97 6.67 -5.27
C VAL A 139 14.02 6.30 -6.32
N LYS A 140 15.06 7.12 -6.50
CA LYS A 140 16.15 6.84 -7.44
C LYS A 140 17.10 5.74 -6.98
N ALA A 141 17.32 5.65 -5.66
CA ALA A 141 18.22 4.67 -5.06
C ALA A 141 17.56 3.30 -4.87
N LEU A 142 16.23 3.23 -4.86
CA LEU A 142 15.50 1.98 -4.73
C LEU A 142 15.68 1.09 -5.97
N PRO A 143 15.88 -0.23 -5.80
CA PRO A 143 16.09 -1.15 -6.93
C PRO A 143 14.84 -1.30 -7.80
N GLN A 144 13.65 -1.11 -7.22
CA GLN A 144 12.36 -1.23 -7.91
C GLN A 144 12.14 -0.14 -8.95
N GLU A 145 11.28 -0.41 -9.94
CA GLU A 145 10.85 0.59 -10.91
C GLU A 145 10.36 1.87 -10.23
N ILE A 146 10.66 3.02 -10.82
CA ILE A 146 10.34 4.33 -10.25
C ILE A 146 8.83 4.46 -9.97
N SER A 147 7.99 3.95 -10.86
CA SER A 147 6.53 3.93 -10.71
C SER A 147 6.08 3.17 -9.47
N LEU A 148 6.64 1.98 -9.24
CA LEU A 148 6.36 1.15 -8.07
C LEU A 148 6.85 1.82 -6.78
N SER A 149 8.08 2.36 -6.81
CA SER A 149 8.64 3.11 -5.69
C SER A 149 7.79 4.35 -5.36
N ALA A 150 7.35 5.12 -6.36
CA ALA A 150 6.49 6.28 -6.18
C ALA A 150 5.12 5.89 -5.60
N GLU A 151 4.57 4.73 -5.96
CA GLU A 151 3.32 4.23 -5.39
C GLU A 151 3.43 3.98 -3.86
N GLU A 152 4.59 3.54 -3.37
CA GLU A 152 4.83 3.42 -1.93
C GLU A 152 4.81 4.78 -1.20
N PHE A 153 5.31 5.84 -1.84
CA PHE A 153 5.19 7.20 -1.29
C PHE A 153 3.75 7.72 -1.32
N LEU A 154 2.97 7.37 -2.35
CA LEU A 154 1.55 7.70 -2.41
C LEU A 154 0.78 7.05 -1.25
N LYS A 155 1.05 5.77 -0.96
CA LYS A 155 0.49 5.05 0.20
C LYS A 155 0.83 5.78 1.51
N LEU A 156 2.11 6.10 1.72
CA LEU A 156 2.58 6.80 2.92
C LEU A 156 1.94 8.17 3.09
N ALA A 157 1.83 8.96 2.03
CA ALA A 157 1.21 10.28 2.07
C ALA A 157 -0.25 10.18 2.55
N PHE A 158 -1.01 9.20 2.04
CA PHE A 158 -2.39 8.97 2.47
C PHE A 158 -2.49 8.47 3.91
N GLU A 159 -1.63 7.56 4.35
CA GLU A 159 -1.58 7.13 5.76
C GLU A 159 -1.26 8.30 6.70
N CYS A 160 -0.51 9.29 6.24
CA CYS A 160 -0.21 10.52 6.95
C CYS A 160 -1.26 11.64 6.73
N GLY A 161 -2.44 11.32 6.22
CA GLY A 161 -3.58 12.23 6.15
C GLY A 161 -3.52 13.30 5.04
N ALA A 162 -2.62 13.14 4.07
CA ALA A 162 -2.51 14.04 2.92
C ALA A 162 -3.83 14.13 2.14
N GLN A 163 -4.11 15.32 1.61
CA GLN A 163 -5.22 15.51 0.68
C GLN A 163 -4.90 14.84 -0.68
N PRO A 164 -5.93 14.35 -1.41
CA PRO A 164 -5.75 13.71 -2.72
C PRO A 164 -4.88 14.51 -3.71
N SER A 165 -5.10 15.82 -3.80
CA SER A 165 -4.34 16.69 -4.71
C SER A 165 -2.85 16.76 -4.35
N ALA A 166 -2.53 16.89 -3.06
CA ALA A 166 -1.15 16.99 -2.59
C ALA A 166 -0.41 15.64 -2.71
N ALA A 167 -1.08 14.54 -2.35
CA ALA A 167 -0.53 13.19 -2.52
C ALA A 167 -0.29 12.85 -4.00
N THR A 168 -1.21 13.26 -4.88
CA THR A 168 -1.06 13.10 -6.33
C THR A 168 0.11 13.90 -6.88
N SER A 169 0.24 15.17 -6.49
CA SER A 169 1.37 16.03 -6.89
C SER A 169 2.73 15.43 -6.53
N LEU A 170 2.84 14.86 -5.31
CA LEU A 170 4.04 14.13 -4.89
C LEU A 170 4.30 12.93 -5.82
N TRP A 171 3.30 12.07 -5.99
CA TRP A 171 3.42 10.87 -6.83
C TRP A 171 3.83 11.19 -8.27
N GLU A 172 3.16 12.17 -8.91
CA GLU A 172 3.50 12.60 -10.27
C GLU A 172 4.92 13.13 -10.39
N SER A 173 5.37 13.88 -9.37
CA SER A 173 6.74 14.38 -9.32
C SER A 173 7.76 13.26 -9.22
N LEU A 174 7.49 12.25 -8.37
CA LEU A 174 8.36 11.10 -8.20
C LEU A 174 8.39 10.20 -9.44
N CYS A 175 7.25 10.01 -10.12
CA CYS A 175 7.17 9.29 -11.39
C CYS A 175 8.03 9.91 -12.50
N LYS A 176 8.28 11.23 -12.43
CA LYS A 176 9.15 11.96 -13.36
C LYS A 176 10.64 11.90 -12.99
N ALA A 177 11.00 11.30 -11.85
CA ALA A 177 12.39 11.16 -11.44
C ALA A 177 13.14 10.33 -12.50
N ARG A 178 14.28 10.85 -12.98
CA ARG A 178 15.21 10.09 -13.83
C ARG A 178 16.23 9.39 -12.94
N ARG A 179 16.52 8.12 -13.26
CA ARG A 179 17.65 7.38 -12.66
C ARG A 179 18.97 7.99 -13.11
#